data_AF-A0A0D6L7K9-F1
#
_entry.id   AF-A0A0D6L7K9-F1
#
_cell.length_a   1.000
_cell.length_b   1.000
_cell.length_c   1.000
_cell.angle_alpha   90.00
_cell.angle_beta   90.00
_cell.angle_gamma   90.00
#
_symmetry.space_group_name_H-M   'P 1'
#
loop_
_entity.id
_entity.type
_entity.pdbx_description
1 polymer ?
#
loop_
_entity_poly.entity_id
_entity_poly.type
_entity_poly.pdbx_seq_one_letter_code
_entity_poly.pdbx_strand_id
1 'polypeptide(L)'
;MRLLLLLLVLVVCASGGFFDTKFGQKIKVAIGKIKTTLNGTALLAIREKIHGLKEKIKEKLTLPPEQKAILSELMKQIGIIKKDHILPKGDSIEEINEKNSIGELLYQGDIVLTKFVGKLPLKPITIENRDQVDEIVEDAKDEGGNRTKRQAFRDHNYPRTLWSNGVNFFFDRSASPAVRSVFMKGAQLWMKDTCVDFRENPG
;
A
#
# COMPACT_ATOMS: atom_id res chain seq x y z
N MET A 1 -32.20 2.02 34.65
CA MET A 1 -30.88 2.72 34.69
C MET A 1 -29.74 1.94 34.03
N ARG A 2 -29.64 0.61 34.16
CA ARG A 2 -28.57 -0.19 33.48
C ARG A 2 -28.58 -0.14 31.94
N LEU A 3 -29.76 -0.13 31.30
CA LEU A 3 -29.89 -0.04 29.84
C LEU A 3 -29.47 1.32 29.26
N LEU A 4 -29.76 2.41 29.95
CA LEU A 4 -29.34 3.76 29.58
C LEU A 4 -27.82 3.94 29.71
N LEU A 5 -27.21 3.35 30.74
CA LEU A 5 -25.76 3.31 30.91
C LEU A 5 -25.07 2.48 29.82
N LEU A 6 -25.64 1.34 29.42
CA LEU A 6 -25.11 0.54 28.31
C LEU A 6 -25.24 1.25 26.96
N LEU A 7 -26.33 1.97 26.71
CA LEU A 7 -26.51 2.82 25.53
C LEU A 7 -25.55 4.01 25.51
N LEU A 8 -25.32 4.66 26.65
CA LEU A 8 -24.32 5.73 26.78
C LEU A 8 -22.89 5.21 26.59
N VAL A 9 -22.56 4.03 27.12
CA VAL A 9 -21.26 3.38 26.88
C VAL A 9 -21.11 2.98 25.41
N LEU A 10 -22.16 2.47 24.74
CA LEU A 10 -22.14 2.20 23.30
C LEU A 10 -21.97 3.48 22.46
N VAL A 11 -22.60 4.59 22.86
CA VAL A 11 -22.45 5.90 22.20
C VAL A 11 -21.05 6.47 22.42
N VAL A 12 -20.46 6.31 23.61
CA VAL A 12 -19.06 6.72 23.91
C VAL A 12 -18.05 5.80 23.22
N CYS A 13 -18.30 4.50 23.12
CA CYS A 13 -17.47 3.55 22.35
C CYS A 13 -17.59 3.74 20.84
N ALA A 14 -18.71 4.30 20.34
CA ALA A 14 -18.89 4.65 18.94
C ALA A 14 -18.36 6.05 18.57
N SER A 15 -18.09 6.91 19.56
CA SER A 15 -17.60 8.30 19.37
C SER A 15 -16.14 8.51 19.75
N GLY A 16 -15.44 7.46 20.20
CA GLY A 16 -13.98 7.42 20.22
C GLY A 16 -13.46 6.74 18.96
N GLY A 17 -13.76 7.31 17.78
CA GLY A 17 -13.33 6.74 16.52
C GLY A 17 -11.81 6.81 16.39
N PHE A 18 -11.20 5.85 15.69
CA PHE A 18 -9.78 5.89 15.33
C PHE A 18 -9.34 7.27 14.78
N PHE A 19 -10.25 7.94 14.06
CA PHE A 19 -10.08 9.28 13.50
C PHE A 19 -10.03 10.43 14.52
N ASP A 20 -10.41 10.21 15.78
CA ASP A 20 -10.36 11.21 16.84
C ASP A 20 -8.98 11.26 17.52
N THR A 21 -8.13 10.26 17.27
CA THR A 21 -6.72 10.28 17.68
C THR A 21 -5.91 11.26 16.82
N LYS A 22 -4.85 11.87 17.37
CA LYS A 22 -3.92 12.75 16.62
C LYS A 22 -3.38 12.10 15.35
N PHE A 23 -3.22 10.78 15.37
CA PHE A 23 -2.79 9.99 14.22
C PHE A 23 -3.92 9.78 13.21
N GLY A 24 -5.12 9.40 13.65
CA GLY A 24 -6.30 9.28 12.80
C GLY A 24 -6.69 10.60 12.13
N GLN A 25 -6.54 11.73 12.81
CA GLN A 25 -6.74 13.06 12.22
C GLN A 25 -5.78 13.32 11.05
N LYS A 26 -4.50 12.94 11.17
CA LYS A 26 -3.53 13.06 10.08
C LYS A 26 -3.93 12.21 8.87
N ILE A 27 -4.39 10.99 9.12
CA ILE A 27 -4.88 10.09 8.06
C ILE A 27 -6.13 10.66 7.39
N LYS A 28 -7.06 11.22 8.15
CA LYS A 28 -8.26 11.88 7.61
C LYS A 28 -7.89 13.04 6.68
N VAL A 29 -6.90 13.86 7.07
CA VAL A 29 -6.37 14.95 6.23
C VAL A 29 -5.73 14.39 4.96
N ALA A 30 -4.92 13.34 5.07
CA ALA A 30 -4.27 12.69 3.94
C ALA A 30 -5.29 12.13 2.93
N ILE A 31 -6.33 11.44 3.41
CA ILE A 31 -7.42 10.93 2.58
C ILE A 31 -8.18 12.07 1.91
N GLY A 32 -8.43 13.17 2.63
CA GLY A 32 -9.06 14.37 2.07
C GLY A 32 -8.29 14.91 0.86
N LYS A 33 -6.95 14.92 0.94
CA LYS A 33 -6.07 15.37 -0.17
C LYS A 33 -6.09 14.41 -1.36
N ILE A 34 -6.20 13.10 -1.11
CA ILE A 34 -6.13 12.05 -2.13
C ILE A 34 -7.51 11.78 -2.77
N LYS A 35 -8.62 12.07 -2.10
CA LYS A 35 -9.97 11.73 -2.57
C LYS A 35 -10.32 12.32 -3.94
N THR A 36 -9.65 13.40 -4.35
CA THR A 36 -9.80 14.03 -5.66
C THR A 36 -9.15 13.23 -6.79
N THR A 37 -8.18 12.37 -6.48
CA THR A 37 -7.39 11.59 -7.45
C THR A 37 -7.56 10.08 -7.31
N LEU A 38 -7.81 9.55 -6.10
CA LEU A 38 -8.01 8.13 -5.83
C LEU A 38 -9.25 7.89 -4.95
N ASN A 39 -9.76 6.65 -4.98
CA ASN A 39 -10.89 6.24 -4.15
C ASN A 39 -10.49 6.06 -2.68
N GLY A 40 -10.59 7.14 -1.90
CA GLY A 40 -10.23 7.15 -0.47
C GLY A 40 -10.99 6.15 0.39
N THR A 41 -12.26 5.86 0.07
CA THR A 41 -13.06 4.86 0.80
C THR A 41 -12.52 3.44 0.56
N ALA A 42 -12.14 3.14 -0.69
CA ALA A 42 -11.51 1.87 -1.00
C ALA A 42 -10.17 1.73 -0.25
N LEU A 43 -9.31 2.74 -0.29
CA LEU A 43 -8.02 2.75 0.42
C LEU A 43 -8.17 2.49 1.93
N LEU A 44 -9.13 3.15 2.58
CA LEU A 44 -9.43 2.91 3.99
C LEU A 44 -9.83 1.47 4.27
N ALA A 45 -10.75 0.93 3.48
CA ALA A 45 -11.21 -0.45 3.68
C ALA A 45 -10.08 -1.48 3.46
N ILE A 46 -9.14 -1.19 2.55
CA ILE A 46 -7.95 -2.02 2.36
C ILE A 46 -7.04 -1.95 3.57
N ARG A 47 -6.75 -0.73 4.06
CA ARG A 47 -5.95 -0.52 5.26
C ARG A 47 -6.52 -1.28 6.46
N GLU A 48 -7.82 -1.16 6.71
CA GLU A 48 -8.49 -1.83 7.82
C GLU A 48 -8.34 -3.36 7.74
N LYS A 49 -8.53 -3.94 6.54
CA LYS A 49 -8.29 -5.37 6.30
C LYS A 49 -6.85 -5.78 6.65
N ILE A 50 -5.85 -5.04 6.17
CA ILE A 50 -4.43 -5.36 6.42
C ILE A 50 -4.09 -5.17 7.90
N HIS A 51 -4.54 -4.08 8.51
CA HIS A 51 -4.25 -3.78 9.91
C HIS A 51 -4.89 -4.78 10.87
N GLY A 52 -6.02 -5.39 10.48
CA GLY A 52 -6.63 -6.51 11.22
C GLY A 52 -5.73 -7.75 11.34
N LEU A 53 -4.70 -7.89 10.48
CA LEU A 53 -3.75 -9.01 10.53
C LEU A 53 -2.55 -8.74 11.44
N LYS A 54 -2.40 -7.52 11.96
CA LYS A 54 -1.21 -7.07 12.68
C LYS A 54 -0.82 -7.99 13.84
N GLU A 55 -1.76 -8.36 14.69
CA GLU A 55 -1.46 -9.21 15.86
C GLU A 55 -1.09 -10.63 15.43
N LYS A 56 -1.78 -11.22 14.44
CA LYS A 56 -1.43 -12.54 13.89
C LYS A 56 -0.03 -12.53 13.28
N ILE A 57 0.34 -11.48 12.55
CA ILE A 57 1.68 -11.34 11.97
C ILE A 57 2.72 -11.17 13.09
N LYS A 58 2.43 -10.36 14.10
CA LYS A 58 3.31 -10.15 15.25
C LYS A 58 3.57 -11.45 16.01
N GLU A 59 2.54 -12.27 16.20
CA GLU A 59 2.66 -13.60 16.78
C GLU A 59 3.56 -14.51 15.94
N LYS A 60 3.33 -14.58 14.61
CA LYS A 60 4.17 -15.35 13.68
C LYS A 60 5.64 -14.89 13.65
N LEU A 61 5.88 -13.59 13.78
CA LEU A 61 7.23 -13.00 13.82
C LEU A 61 7.87 -13.08 15.22
N THR A 62 7.15 -13.58 16.24
CA THR A 62 7.69 -13.68 17.58
C THR A 62 8.75 -14.77 17.63
N LEU A 63 10.00 -14.34 17.76
CA LEU A 63 11.14 -15.24 17.84
C LEU A 63 11.23 -15.93 19.22
N PRO A 64 11.66 -17.20 19.27
CA PRO A 64 12.08 -17.86 20.50
C PRO A 64 13.19 -17.09 21.23
N PRO A 65 13.32 -17.23 22.56
CA PRO A 65 14.32 -16.52 23.35
C PRO A 65 15.77 -16.69 22.84
N GLU A 66 16.14 -17.91 22.42
CA GLU A 66 17.47 -18.20 21.87
C GLU A 66 17.74 -17.44 20.57
N GLN A 67 16.77 -17.43 19.64
CA GLN A 67 16.90 -16.69 18.38
C GLN A 67 16.92 -15.17 18.59
N LYS A 68 16.19 -14.67 19.60
CA LYS A 68 16.26 -13.25 19.99
C LYS A 68 17.66 -12.86 20.49
N ALA A 69 18.32 -13.74 21.25
CA ALA A 69 19.68 -13.50 21.73
C ALA A 69 20.71 -13.53 20.59
N ILE A 70 20.56 -14.43 19.62
CA ILE A 70 21.42 -14.45 18.43
C ILE A 70 21.22 -13.18 17.59
N LEU A 71 19.96 -12.80 17.33
CA LEU A 71 19.64 -11.59 16.57
C LEU A 71 20.21 -10.34 17.23
N SER A 72 20.12 -10.22 18.56
CA SER A 72 20.65 -9.05 19.27
C SER A 72 22.18 -8.96 19.17
N GLU A 73 22.89 -10.08 19.18
CA GLU A 73 24.34 -10.11 18.97
C GLU A 73 24.72 -9.73 17.54
N LEU A 74 24.00 -10.26 16.54
CA LEU A 74 24.19 -9.87 15.13
C LEU A 74 23.91 -8.38 14.90
N MET A 75 22.88 -7.82 15.54
CA MET A 75 22.55 -6.40 15.43
C MET A 75 23.67 -5.48 15.94
N LYS A 76 24.48 -5.92 16.91
CA LYS A 76 25.65 -5.14 17.37
C LYS A 76 26.75 -5.07 16.31
N GLN A 77 26.84 -6.05 15.43
CA GLN A 77 27.82 -6.09 14.34
C GLN A 77 27.38 -5.23 13.15
N ILE A 78 26.09 -4.92 13.05
CA ILE A 78 25.57 -4.03 12.01
C ILE A 78 25.95 -2.59 12.37
N GLY A 79 26.88 -2.03 11.61
CA GLY A 79 27.22 -0.61 11.72
C GLY A 79 25.98 0.25 11.46
N ILE A 80 25.72 1.21 12.36
CA ILE A 80 24.68 2.20 12.14
C ILE A 80 25.11 3.07 10.97
N ILE A 81 24.43 2.93 9.83
CA ILE A 81 24.61 3.83 8.71
C ILE A 81 23.94 5.15 9.09
N LYS A 82 24.75 6.17 9.36
CA LYS A 82 24.25 7.53 9.48
C LYS A 82 23.73 7.95 8.11
N LYS A 83 22.42 8.12 8.00
CA LYS A 83 21.82 8.73 6.82
C LYS A 83 21.98 10.23 6.92
N ASP A 84 22.82 10.80 6.06
CA ASP A 84 22.85 12.25 5.89
C ASP A 84 21.61 12.65 5.10
N HIS A 85 20.76 13.45 5.74
CA HIS A 85 19.50 13.87 5.13
C HIS A 85 19.76 15.06 4.22
N ILE A 86 19.48 14.92 2.92
CA ILE A 86 19.77 15.96 1.93
C ILE A 86 18.56 16.87 1.76
N LEU A 87 17.36 16.29 1.72
CA LEU A 87 16.13 16.99 1.43
C LEU A 87 15.20 17.04 2.66
N PRO A 88 14.72 18.24 3.06
CA PRO A 88 13.76 18.36 4.16
C PRO A 88 12.49 17.52 3.98
N LYS A 89 12.10 17.29 2.71
CA LYS A 89 10.90 16.53 2.34
C LYS A 89 11.09 15.01 2.40
N GLY A 90 12.29 14.50 2.63
CA GLY A 90 12.63 13.07 2.57
C GLY A 90 13.49 12.76 1.35
N ASP A 91 14.39 11.78 1.51
CA ASP A 91 15.34 11.38 0.47
C ASP A 91 14.90 10.10 -0.26
N SER A 92 14.07 9.28 0.38
CA SER A 92 13.42 8.12 -0.24
C SER A 92 11.93 8.35 -0.47
N ILE A 93 11.31 7.54 -1.36
CA ILE A 93 9.88 7.61 -1.65
C ILE A 93 9.06 7.33 -0.37
N GLU A 94 9.49 6.35 0.43
CA GLU A 94 8.84 5.99 1.69
C GLU A 94 8.91 7.13 2.70
N GLU A 95 10.07 7.80 2.82
CA GLU A 95 10.23 8.95 3.72
C GLU A 95 9.36 10.13 3.27
N ILE A 96 9.30 10.40 1.96
CA ILE A 96 8.43 11.44 1.39
C ILE A 96 6.97 11.09 1.68
N ASN A 97 6.53 9.87 1.44
CA ASN A 97 5.14 9.45 1.63
C ASN A 97 4.74 9.43 3.11
N GLU A 98 5.63 9.02 4.00
CA GLU A 98 5.41 9.03 5.45
C GLU A 98 5.31 10.47 5.98
N LYS A 99 6.21 11.37 5.56
CA LYS A 99 6.15 12.80 5.91
C LYS A 99 4.87 13.46 5.40
N ASN A 100 4.34 13.00 4.26
CA ASN A 100 3.05 13.45 3.73
C ASN A 100 1.83 12.75 4.36
N SER A 101 2.05 11.85 5.33
CA SER A 101 1.02 11.07 6.04
C SER A 101 0.19 10.15 5.13
N ILE A 102 0.74 9.76 3.98
CA ILE A 102 0.09 8.85 3.03
C ILE A 102 0.72 7.45 3.06
N GLY A 103 1.93 7.29 3.58
CA GLY A 103 2.65 6.00 3.63
C GLY A 103 1.82 4.90 4.28
N GLU A 104 1.15 5.22 5.38
CA GLU A 104 0.24 4.33 6.11
C GLU A 104 -1.04 3.91 5.37
N LEU A 105 -1.35 4.53 4.22
CA LEU A 105 -2.45 4.13 3.34
C LEU A 105 -1.96 3.29 2.15
N LEU A 106 -0.65 3.32 1.88
CA LEU A 106 -0.03 2.67 0.75
C LEU A 106 0.59 1.34 1.20
N TYR A 107 0.47 0.31 0.38
CA TYR A 107 1.18 -0.93 0.60
C TYR A 107 2.67 -0.72 0.39
N GLN A 108 3.48 -1.19 1.35
CA GLN A 108 4.94 -0.94 1.38
C GLN A 108 5.35 0.54 1.31
N GLY A 109 4.42 1.46 1.58
CA GLY A 109 4.68 2.89 1.63
C GLY A 109 4.59 3.62 0.29
N ASP A 110 4.45 2.94 -0.84
CA ASP A 110 4.44 3.55 -2.17
C ASP A 110 3.46 2.93 -3.20
N ILE A 111 2.84 1.78 -2.90
CA ILE A 111 1.94 1.09 -3.83
C ILE A 111 0.47 1.29 -3.41
N VAL A 112 -0.36 1.74 -4.36
CA VAL A 112 -1.82 1.74 -4.20
C VAL A 112 -2.36 0.35 -4.56
N LEU A 113 -2.91 -0.35 -3.58
CA LEU A 113 -3.65 -1.60 -3.85
C LEU A 113 -5.02 -1.29 -4.42
N THR A 114 -5.40 -2.06 -5.42
CA THR A 114 -6.71 -1.93 -6.06
C THR A 114 -7.63 -3.05 -5.60
N LYS A 115 -8.91 -2.72 -5.45
CA LYS A 115 -9.98 -3.71 -5.41
C LYS A 115 -10.38 -3.97 -6.85
N PHE A 116 -10.37 -5.23 -7.27
CA PHE A 116 -10.87 -5.61 -8.57
C PHE A 116 -12.39 -5.50 -8.57
N VAL A 117 -12.91 -4.40 -9.11
CA VAL A 117 -14.36 -4.26 -9.37
C VAL A 117 -14.65 -4.86 -10.75
N GLY A 118 -14.37 -6.15 -10.90
CA GLY A 118 -14.78 -6.92 -12.07
C GLY A 118 -16.28 -7.16 -12.04
N LYS A 119 -17.08 -6.15 -12.40
CA LYS A 119 -18.47 -6.39 -12.82
C LYS A 119 -18.47 -6.98 -14.23
N LEU A 120 -18.14 -8.26 -14.38
CA LEU A 120 -18.76 -9.03 -15.45
C LEU A 120 -20.07 -9.60 -14.89
N PRO A 121 -21.24 -9.18 -15.39
CA PRO A 121 -22.46 -9.90 -15.05
C PRO A 121 -22.34 -11.28 -15.70
N LEU A 122 -22.73 -12.34 -14.97
CA LEU A 122 -22.86 -13.72 -15.47
C LEU A 122 -21.65 -14.65 -15.33
N LYS A 123 -20.96 -14.70 -14.19
CA LYS A 123 -20.28 -15.95 -13.78
C LYS A 123 -20.45 -16.24 -12.28
N PRO A 124 -20.78 -17.49 -11.90
CA PRO A 124 -21.01 -17.83 -10.50
C PRO A 124 -19.71 -17.71 -9.70
N ILE A 125 -19.87 -17.30 -8.44
CA ILE A 125 -18.82 -17.17 -7.42
C ILE A 125 -17.97 -18.44 -7.41
N THR A 126 -16.82 -18.36 -8.04
CA THR A 126 -15.69 -19.28 -7.95
C THR A 126 -14.45 -18.42 -7.73
N ILE A 127 -13.33 -19.04 -7.40
CA ILE A 127 -12.03 -18.49 -6.96
C ILE A 127 -11.47 -17.32 -7.83
N GLU A 128 -12.11 -17.01 -8.96
CA GLU A 128 -11.75 -16.02 -9.99
C GLU A 128 -11.96 -14.53 -9.61
N ASN A 129 -12.44 -14.19 -8.39
CA ASN A 129 -12.72 -12.81 -7.96
C ASN A 129 -11.96 -12.41 -6.68
N ARG A 130 -10.65 -12.64 -6.62
CA ARG A 130 -9.84 -12.18 -5.48
C ARG A 130 -9.18 -10.86 -5.81
N ASP A 131 -9.40 -9.87 -4.95
CA ASP A 131 -8.67 -8.62 -5.02
C ASP A 131 -7.23 -8.82 -4.53
N GLN A 132 -6.29 -7.97 -4.95
CA GLN A 132 -4.87 -8.01 -4.52
C GLN A 132 -4.72 -8.08 -2.98
N VAL A 133 -5.67 -7.50 -2.25
CA VAL A 133 -5.69 -7.49 -0.79
C VAL A 133 -6.06 -8.85 -0.21
N ASP A 134 -6.97 -9.58 -0.85
CA ASP A 134 -7.41 -10.89 -0.36
C ASP A 134 -6.28 -11.92 -0.56
N GLU A 135 -5.52 -11.82 -1.65
CA GLU A 135 -4.29 -12.61 -1.86
C GLU A 135 -3.28 -12.36 -0.72
N ILE A 136 -2.97 -11.09 -0.41
CA ILE A 136 -2.06 -10.73 0.69
C ILE A 136 -2.58 -11.26 2.04
N VAL A 137 -3.89 -11.17 2.27
CA VAL A 137 -4.52 -11.63 3.51
C VAL A 137 -4.40 -13.14 3.65
N GLU A 138 -4.54 -13.89 2.57
CA GLU A 138 -4.42 -15.33 2.57
C GLU A 138 -2.98 -15.79 2.74
N ASP A 139 -2.04 -15.19 2.02
CA ASP A 139 -0.60 -15.43 2.21
C ASP A 139 -0.17 -15.17 3.66
N ALA A 140 -0.70 -14.10 4.28
CA ALA A 140 -0.43 -13.80 5.68
C ALA A 140 -1.10 -14.81 6.64
N LYS A 141 -2.21 -15.43 6.23
CA LYS A 141 -2.92 -16.43 7.04
C LYS A 141 -2.26 -17.80 6.95
N ASP A 142 -1.74 -18.17 5.79
CA ASP A 142 -1.10 -19.47 5.53
C ASP A 142 0.05 -19.75 6.51
N GLU A 143 0.10 -20.97 7.02
CA GLU A 143 0.96 -21.40 8.14
C GLU A 143 2.29 -22.02 7.69
N GLY A 144 2.56 -22.04 6.39
CA GLY A 144 3.84 -22.54 5.89
C GLY A 144 3.79 -23.13 4.49
N GLY A 145 2.83 -22.73 3.64
CA GLY A 145 2.87 -23.06 2.23
C GLY A 145 4.17 -22.58 1.58
N ASN A 146 4.61 -23.35 0.60
CA ASN A 146 5.82 -23.16 -0.19
C ASN A 146 5.80 -21.74 -0.81
N ARG A 147 6.37 -20.75 -0.11
CA ARG A 147 6.37 -19.35 -0.54
C ARG A 147 6.93 -19.27 -1.95
N THR A 148 6.06 -19.03 -2.92
CA THR A 148 6.44 -18.85 -4.32
C THR A 148 7.42 -17.68 -4.39
N LYS A 149 8.61 -17.91 -4.98
CA LYS A 149 9.63 -16.87 -5.14
C LYS A 149 9.00 -15.63 -5.79
N ARG A 150 9.41 -14.43 -5.35
CA ARG A 150 8.97 -13.17 -5.94
C ARG A 150 9.31 -13.19 -7.44
N GLN A 151 8.30 -13.39 -8.27
CA GLN A 151 8.35 -13.21 -9.71
C GLN A 151 7.68 -11.87 -10.04
N ALA A 152 7.80 -11.43 -11.30
CA ALA A 152 6.93 -10.38 -11.82
C ALA A 152 5.47 -10.70 -11.47
N PHE A 153 4.70 -9.68 -11.08
CA PHE A 153 3.31 -9.82 -10.62
C PHE A 153 2.50 -10.63 -11.66
N ARG A 154 2.03 -11.80 -11.23
CA ARG A 154 1.21 -12.73 -12.00
C ARG A 154 -0.01 -13.06 -11.16
N ASP A 155 -1.08 -12.29 -11.34
CA ASP A 155 -2.38 -12.61 -10.76
C ASP A 155 -3.14 -13.61 -11.64
N HIS A 156 -4.32 -14.02 -11.18
CA HIS A 156 -5.22 -14.86 -11.94
C HIS A 156 -5.70 -14.21 -13.25
N ASN A 157 -5.58 -12.89 -13.39
CA ASN A 157 -5.95 -12.16 -14.60
C ASN A 157 -4.81 -12.08 -15.62
N TYR A 158 -3.58 -12.44 -15.25
CA TYR A 158 -2.43 -12.42 -16.13
C TYR A 158 -2.71 -13.22 -17.43
N PRO A 159 -2.38 -12.69 -18.62
CA PRO A 159 -1.68 -11.43 -18.90
C PRO A 159 -2.60 -10.22 -19.12
N ARG A 160 -3.91 -10.29 -18.85
CA ARG A 160 -4.88 -9.22 -19.16
C ARG A 160 -4.63 -7.92 -18.37
N THR A 161 -3.89 -7.99 -17.28
CA THR A 161 -3.47 -6.85 -16.45
C THR A 161 -2.17 -6.21 -16.92
N LEU A 162 -1.56 -6.71 -18.00
CA LEU A 162 -0.37 -6.12 -18.61
C LEU A 162 -0.71 -5.02 -19.62
N TRP A 163 0.24 -4.10 -19.79
CA TRP A 163 0.27 -3.14 -20.88
C TRP A 163 0.63 -3.81 -22.21
N SER A 164 -0.34 -4.48 -22.83
CA SER A 164 -0.13 -5.32 -24.02
C SER A 164 0.44 -4.57 -25.24
N ASN A 165 0.13 -3.29 -25.38
CA ASN A 165 0.56 -2.46 -26.50
C ASN A 165 1.47 -1.31 -26.06
N GLY A 166 2.11 -1.41 -24.89
CA GLY A 166 2.83 -0.28 -24.29
C GLY A 166 1.96 0.59 -23.38
N VAL A 167 2.57 1.61 -22.79
CA VAL A 167 1.99 2.47 -21.75
C VAL A 167 1.59 3.81 -22.36
N ASN A 168 0.30 4.11 -22.33
CA ASN A 168 -0.20 5.44 -22.66
C ASN A 168 -0.18 6.33 -21.42
N PHE A 169 0.28 7.58 -21.55
CA PHE A 169 0.32 8.54 -20.44
C PHE A 169 -0.10 9.94 -20.88
N PHE A 170 -0.42 10.82 -19.93
CA PHE A 170 -0.56 12.25 -20.17
C PHE A 170 -0.08 13.02 -18.93
N PHE A 171 0.33 14.27 -19.11
CA PHE A 171 0.65 15.14 -17.99
C PHE A 171 -0.56 15.94 -17.54
N ASP A 172 -0.92 15.80 -16.27
CA ASP A 172 -1.90 16.69 -15.66
C ASP A 172 -1.42 18.16 -15.72
N ARG A 173 -2.37 19.10 -15.71
CA ARG A 173 -2.08 20.54 -15.75
C ARG A 173 -1.20 21.00 -14.57
N SER A 174 -1.28 20.30 -13.43
CA SER A 174 -0.45 20.56 -12.26
C SER A 174 1.00 20.06 -12.37
N ALA A 175 1.33 19.25 -13.38
CA ALA A 175 2.67 18.72 -13.55
C ALA A 175 3.67 19.81 -13.95
N SER A 176 4.64 20.09 -13.07
CA SER A 176 5.67 21.10 -13.30
C SER A 176 6.63 20.71 -14.44
N PRO A 177 7.32 21.68 -15.08
CA PRO A 177 8.31 21.38 -16.10
C PRO A 177 9.39 20.38 -15.65
N ALA A 178 9.80 20.45 -14.38
CA ALA A 178 10.78 19.51 -13.82
C ALA A 178 10.23 18.08 -13.74
N VAL A 179 8.97 17.90 -13.29
CA VAL A 179 8.31 16.59 -13.24
C VAL A 179 8.21 15.99 -14.63
N ARG A 180 7.76 16.80 -15.61
CA ARG A 180 7.66 16.37 -17.01
C ARG A 180 9.02 15.94 -17.56
N SER A 181 10.06 16.74 -17.32
CA SER A 181 11.43 16.45 -17.77
C SER A 181 11.97 15.14 -17.20
N VAL A 182 11.85 14.93 -15.88
CA VAL A 182 12.35 13.71 -15.22
C VAL A 182 11.58 12.47 -15.65
N PHE A 183 10.24 12.57 -15.76
CA PHE A 183 9.42 11.48 -16.27
C PHE A 183 9.86 11.06 -17.68
N MET A 184 10.02 12.02 -18.60
CA MET A 184 10.42 11.72 -19.98
C MET A 184 11.80 11.06 -20.06
N LYS A 185 12.78 11.51 -19.26
CA LYS A 185 14.09 10.86 -19.17
C LYS A 185 13.98 9.41 -18.70
N GLY A 186 13.14 9.16 -17.68
CA GLY A 186 12.87 7.81 -17.20
C GLY A 186 12.22 6.93 -18.28
N ALA A 187 11.16 7.41 -18.92
CA ALA A 187 10.48 6.70 -20.00
C ALA A 187 11.42 6.38 -21.17
N GLN A 188 12.29 7.33 -21.55
CA GLN A 188 13.29 7.13 -22.61
C GLN A 188 14.31 6.04 -22.26
N LEU A 189 14.77 5.97 -21.01
CA LEU A 189 15.66 4.90 -20.55
C LEU A 189 14.96 3.53 -20.64
N TRP A 190 13.68 3.45 -20.22
CA TRP A 190 12.89 2.22 -20.37
C TRP A 190 12.70 1.81 -21.83
N MET A 191 12.34 2.75 -22.71
CA MET A 191 12.18 2.46 -24.15
C MET A 191 13.50 2.07 -24.83
N LYS A 192 14.63 2.56 -24.33
CA LYS A 192 15.96 2.21 -24.85
C LYS A 192 16.36 0.78 -24.50
N ASP A 193 16.12 0.37 -23.26
CA ASP A 193 16.66 -0.88 -22.71
C ASP A 193 15.62 -2.02 -22.62
N THR A 194 14.35 -1.76 -22.98
CA THR A 194 13.26 -2.74 -22.94
C THR A 194 12.34 -2.65 -24.17
N CYS A 195 11.42 -3.60 -24.33
CA CYS A 195 10.38 -3.53 -25.37
C CYS A 195 9.13 -2.72 -24.95
N VAL A 196 9.17 -2.02 -23.81
CA VAL A 196 8.05 -1.20 -23.34
C VAL A 196 8.04 0.14 -24.06
N ASP A 197 7.00 0.38 -24.85
CA ASP A 197 6.76 1.66 -25.53
C ASP A 197 5.94 2.61 -24.63
N PHE A 198 6.33 3.88 -24.57
CA PHE A 198 5.62 4.93 -23.83
C PHE A 198 5.11 5.99 -24.79
N ARG A 199 3.79 6.21 -24.81
CA ARG A 199 3.15 7.16 -25.73
C ARG A 199 2.33 8.19 -24.99
N GLU A 200 2.62 9.45 -25.25
CA GLU A 200 1.79 10.54 -24.73
C GLU A 200 0.47 10.58 -25.51
N ASN A 201 -0.65 10.47 -24.80
CA ASN A 201 -1.98 10.61 -25.34
C ASN A 201 -2.72 11.67 -24.51
N PRO A 202 -2.67 12.95 -24.92
CA PRO A 202 -3.42 14.01 -24.27
C PRO A 202 -4.91 13.77 -24.56
N GLY A 203 -5.55 13.01 -23.68
CA GLY A 203 -6.96 12.64 -23.79
C GLY A 203 -7.91 13.83 -23.84
#